data_AF-A0A1C5E0P7-F1
#
_entry.id   AF-A0A1C5E0P7-F1
#
_cell.length_a   1.000
_cell.length_b   1.000
_cell.length_c   1.000
_cell.angle_alpha   90.00
_cell.angle_beta   90.00
_cell.angle_gamma   90.00
#
_symmetry.space_group_name_H-M   'P 1'
#
loop_
_entity.id
_entity.type
_entity.pdbx_description
1 polymer ?
#
loop_
_entity_poly.entity_id
_entity_poly.type
_entity_poly.pdbx_seq_one_letter_code
_entity_poly.pdbx_strand_id
1 'polypeptide(L)'
;MSTTTVTGSNVPSPRQDSDAQGAVETVIDEACRTLHLPTIRARFEDMASNAMRERASYKDCLADLLEAECAHREERKKLRLVREANFPRPKRLEDFDFDANPNITPEQVSALGDPSWVTSGQPLCLIGDSGTGKSHLLIGLGTAIAEAGLKVRYTTTANLVNELAEAADEKKLGRTLARYQHRFLSGL
;
A
#
# COMPACT_ATOMS: atom_id res chain seq x y z
N MET A 1 5.75 -81.08 20.32
CA MET A 1 6.47 -80.73 19.08
C MET A 1 5.65 -79.68 18.35
N SER A 2 6.28 -78.52 18.14
CA SER A 2 5.96 -77.46 17.16
C SER A 2 4.79 -76.50 17.39
N THR A 3 5.13 -75.39 18.06
CA THR A 3 4.53 -74.04 17.95
C THR A 3 5.12 -73.29 16.74
N THR A 4 4.56 -72.10 16.41
CA THR A 4 5.15 -70.96 15.65
C THR A 4 4.58 -70.80 14.23
N THR A 5 3.46 -70.08 14.05
CA THR A 5 3.32 -68.62 13.77
C THR A 5 3.93 -68.14 12.45
N VAL A 6 3.04 -67.75 11.54
CA VAL A 6 3.31 -66.97 10.33
C VAL A 6 3.60 -65.52 10.74
N THR A 7 4.84 -65.07 10.60
CA THR A 7 5.22 -63.66 10.74
C THR A 7 5.27 -63.03 9.34
N GLY A 8 4.18 -62.36 8.95
CA GLY A 8 4.19 -61.43 7.84
C GLY A 8 4.75 -60.09 8.31
N SER A 9 6.00 -59.80 7.98
CA SER A 9 6.62 -58.49 8.12
C SER A 9 6.00 -57.52 7.10
N ASN A 10 5.01 -56.74 7.50
CA ASN A 10 4.50 -55.63 6.69
C ASN A 10 5.27 -54.36 7.06
N VAL A 11 6.22 -53.97 6.21
CA VAL A 11 6.90 -52.67 6.27
C VAL A 11 5.94 -51.62 5.69
N PRO A 12 5.59 -50.53 6.40
CA PRO A 12 4.78 -49.47 5.82
C PRO A 12 5.58 -48.73 4.74
N SER A 13 4.98 -48.59 3.55
CA SER A 13 5.56 -47.92 2.38
C SER A 13 5.36 -46.40 2.47
N PRO A 14 6.37 -45.54 2.17
CA PRO A 14 6.31 -44.08 2.37
C PRO A 14 5.61 -43.32 1.22
N ARG A 15 4.54 -43.89 0.64
CA ARG A 15 3.93 -43.36 -0.61
C ARG A 15 2.61 -42.60 -0.42
N GLN A 16 2.05 -42.49 0.78
CA GLN A 16 0.71 -41.89 0.99
C GLN A 16 0.72 -40.42 1.45
N ASP A 17 1.86 -39.91 1.95
CA ASP A 17 1.91 -38.55 2.50
C ASP A 17 2.02 -37.47 1.39
N SER A 18 2.62 -37.78 0.24
CA SER A 18 2.80 -36.82 -0.87
C SER A 18 1.50 -36.45 -1.58
N ASP A 19 0.60 -37.42 -1.77
CA ASP A 19 -0.65 -37.22 -2.50
C ASP A 19 -1.67 -36.42 -1.67
N ALA A 20 -1.64 -36.59 -0.35
CA ALA A 20 -2.43 -35.80 0.58
C ALA A 20 -1.90 -34.37 0.71
N GLN A 21 -0.58 -34.17 0.73
CA GLN A 21 0.05 -32.86 0.79
C GLN A 21 -0.30 -32.00 -0.45
N GLY A 22 -0.20 -32.58 -1.65
CA GLY A 22 -0.56 -31.88 -2.90
C GLY A 22 -2.05 -31.55 -3.02
N ALA A 23 -2.94 -32.36 -2.41
CA ALA A 23 -4.36 -32.07 -2.36
C ALA A 23 -4.67 -30.86 -1.46
N VAL A 24 -3.99 -30.75 -0.31
CA VAL A 24 -4.14 -29.60 0.61
C VAL A 24 -3.62 -28.31 -0.04
N GLU A 25 -2.46 -28.36 -0.69
CA GLU A 25 -1.89 -27.22 -1.42
C GLU A 25 -2.80 -26.71 -2.54
N THR A 26 -3.45 -27.63 -3.26
CA THR A 26 -4.41 -27.28 -4.32
C THR A 26 -5.63 -26.54 -3.76
N VAL A 27 -6.17 -27.01 -2.63
CA VAL A 27 -7.30 -26.34 -1.94
C VAL A 27 -6.89 -24.94 -1.47
N ILE A 28 -5.67 -24.78 -0.95
CA ILE A 28 -5.14 -23.47 -0.53
C ILE A 28 -5.00 -22.54 -1.73
N ASP A 29 -4.46 -23.00 -2.86
CA ASP A 29 -4.31 -22.18 -4.07
C ASP A 29 -5.68 -21.70 -4.60
N GLU A 30 -6.67 -22.60 -4.68
CA GLU A 30 -8.01 -22.28 -5.16
C GLU A 30 -8.76 -21.33 -4.22
N ALA A 31 -8.66 -21.54 -2.91
CA ALA A 31 -9.21 -20.62 -1.91
C ALA A 31 -8.56 -19.24 -2.01
N CYS A 32 -7.24 -19.17 -2.17
CA CYS A 32 -6.53 -17.90 -2.30
C CYS A 32 -6.90 -17.14 -3.60
N ARG A 33 -7.16 -17.86 -4.71
CA ARG A 33 -7.68 -17.23 -5.93
C ARG A 33 -9.06 -16.64 -5.71
N THR A 34 -9.97 -17.40 -5.10
CA THR A 34 -11.35 -16.99 -4.85
C THR A 34 -11.41 -15.77 -3.91
N LEU A 35 -10.60 -15.77 -2.85
CA LEU A 35 -10.53 -14.69 -1.86
C LEU A 35 -9.60 -13.53 -2.26
N HIS A 36 -8.95 -13.63 -3.43
CA HIS A 36 -8.00 -12.63 -3.93
C HIS A 36 -6.83 -12.37 -2.96
N LEU A 37 -6.21 -13.42 -2.42
CA LEU A 37 -5.10 -13.37 -1.46
C LEU A 37 -3.74 -13.67 -2.14
N PRO A 38 -3.20 -12.78 -2.99
CA PRO A 38 -2.02 -13.05 -3.78
C PRO A 38 -0.73 -13.22 -2.95
N THR A 39 -0.63 -12.58 -1.78
CA THR A 39 0.59 -12.65 -0.96
C THR A 39 0.64 -13.96 -0.22
N ILE A 40 -0.47 -14.40 0.37
CA ILE A 40 -0.58 -15.73 0.98
C ILE A 40 -0.31 -16.81 -0.07
N ARG A 41 -0.97 -16.72 -1.23
CA ARG A 41 -0.78 -17.66 -2.33
C ARG A 41 0.69 -17.83 -2.74
N ALA A 42 1.45 -16.73 -2.76
CA ALA A 42 2.85 -16.75 -3.18
C ALA A 42 3.83 -17.16 -2.07
N ARG A 43 3.42 -17.11 -0.78
CA ARG A 43 4.33 -17.24 0.37
C ARG A 43 3.94 -18.33 1.37
N PHE A 44 2.79 -18.99 1.21
CA PHE A 44 2.28 -19.92 2.22
C PHE A 44 3.24 -21.10 2.47
N GLU A 45 3.88 -21.64 1.44
CA GLU A 45 4.83 -22.76 1.57
C GLU A 45 6.05 -22.37 2.41
N ASP A 46 6.67 -21.23 2.08
CA ASP A 46 7.84 -20.71 2.80
C ASP A 46 7.49 -20.40 4.26
N MET A 47 6.35 -19.74 4.49
CA MET A 47 5.92 -19.35 5.83
C MET A 47 5.49 -20.54 6.67
N ALA A 48 4.81 -21.53 6.08
CA ALA A 48 4.49 -22.79 6.77
C ALA A 48 5.76 -23.57 7.14
N SER A 49 6.74 -23.62 6.23
CA SER A 49 8.04 -24.26 6.48
C SER A 49 8.85 -23.54 7.57
N ASN A 50 8.76 -22.20 7.65
CA ASN A 50 9.35 -21.42 8.74
C ASN A 50 8.66 -21.71 10.08
N ALA A 51 7.32 -21.66 10.11
CA ALA A 51 6.55 -21.94 11.31
C ALA A 51 6.82 -23.34 11.87
N MET A 52 7.00 -24.34 11.01
CA MET A 52 7.40 -25.70 11.43
C MET A 52 8.79 -25.72 12.08
N ARG A 53 9.77 -24.98 11.53
CA ARG A 53 11.12 -24.87 12.09
C ARG A 53 11.13 -24.16 13.44
N GLU A 54 10.34 -23.10 13.56
CA GLU A 54 10.24 -22.28 14.77
C GLU A 54 9.30 -22.87 15.83
N ARG A 55 8.62 -23.98 15.51
CA ARG A 55 7.58 -24.62 16.35
C ARG A 55 6.48 -23.63 16.75
N ALA A 56 6.16 -22.70 15.85
CA ALA A 56 5.07 -21.75 16.03
C ALA A 56 3.73 -22.49 16.10
N SER A 57 2.76 -21.95 16.85
CA SER A 57 1.43 -22.55 16.87
C SER A 57 0.74 -22.36 15.52
N TYR A 58 -0.26 -23.21 15.22
CA TYR A 58 -1.07 -23.05 14.02
C TYR A 58 -1.74 -21.67 13.94
N LYS A 59 -2.07 -21.07 15.09
CA LYS A 59 -2.68 -19.74 15.15
C LYS A 59 -1.66 -18.64 14.82
N ASP A 60 -0.42 -18.80 15.27
CA ASP A 60 0.65 -17.82 14.99
C ASP A 60 0.99 -17.82 13.50
N CYS A 61 1.16 -18.99 12.90
CA CYS A 61 1.40 -19.12 11.45
C CYS A 61 0.28 -18.48 10.62
N LEU A 62 -0.99 -18.69 11.01
CA LEU A 62 -2.13 -18.05 10.34
C LEU A 62 -2.12 -16.53 10.54
N ALA A 63 -1.79 -16.05 11.73
CA ALA A 63 -1.68 -14.61 12.01
C ALA A 63 -0.60 -13.96 11.14
N ASP A 64 0.58 -14.56 11.06
CA ASP A 64 1.70 -14.06 10.25
C ASP A 64 1.33 -13.99 8.76
N LEU A 65 0.64 -15.01 8.24
CA LEU A 65 0.18 -15.04 6.85
C LEU A 65 -0.80 -13.91 6.55
N LEU A 66 -1.76 -13.69 7.44
CA LEU A 66 -2.75 -12.62 7.29
C LEU A 66 -2.10 -11.24 7.44
N GLU A 67 -1.17 -11.08 8.37
CA GLU A 67 -0.41 -9.84 8.55
C GLU A 67 0.41 -9.50 7.30
N ALA A 68 1.10 -10.49 6.73
CA ALA A 68 1.85 -10.31 5.49
C ALA A 68 0.95 -9.88 4.31
N GLU A 69 -0.25 -10.45 4.19
CA GLU A 69 -1.23 -10.05 3.17
C GLU A 69 -1.72 -8.62 3.38
N CYS A 70 -2.08 -8.27 4.62
CA CYS A 70 -2.53 -6.92 4.97
C CYS A 70 -1.44 -5.88 4.67
N ALA A 71 -0.22 -6.12 5.14
CA ALA A 71 0.93 -5.24 4.90
C ALA A 71 1.19 -5.04 3.39
N HIS A 72 1.14 -6.12 2.60
CA HIS A 72 1.34 -6.01 1.16
C HIS A 72 0.19 -5.29 0.44
N ARG A 73 -1.06 -5.43 0.91
CA ARG A 73 -2.20 -4.67 0.38
C ARG A 73 -2.08 -3.18 0.70
N GLU A 74 -1.67 -2.84 1.90
CA GLU A 74 -1.43 -1.45 2.30
C GLU A 74 -0.33 -0.81 1.47
N GLU A 75 0.80 -1.50 1.30
CA GLU A 75 1.91 -1.01 0.48
C GLU A 75 1.47 -0.76 -0.97
N ARG A 76 0.77 -1.71 -1.59
CA ARG A 76 0.21 -1.53 -2.94
C ARG A 76 -0.76 -0.36 -3.02
N LYS A 77 -1.59 -0.15 -1.98
CA LYS A 77 -2.50 1.01 -1.90
C LYS A 77 -1.70 2.32 -1.87
N LYS A 78 -0.67 2.43 -1.03
CA LYS A 78 0.19 3.62 -0.93
C LYS A 78 0.87 3.93 -2.26
N LEU A 79 1.53 2.95 -2.87
CA LEU A 79 2.19 3.09 -4.17
C LEU A 79 1.20 3.51 -5.27
N ARG A 80 0.00 2.94 -5.27
CA ARG A 80 -1.05 3.35 -6.21
C ARG A 80 -1.46 4.81 -5.99
N LEU A 81 -1.68 5.24 -4.74
CA LEU A 81 -2.09 6.61 -4.43
C LEU A 81 -1.02 7.64 -4.81
N VAL A 82 0.27 7.33 -4.57
CA VAL A 82 1.38 8.18 -4.99
C VAL A 82 1.43 8.31 -6.52
N ARG A 83 1.21 7.21 -7.25
CA ARG A 83 1.14 7.23 -8.72
C ARG A 83 -0.07 8.01 -9.23
N GLU A 84 -1.25 7.83 -8.62
CA GLU A 84 -2.48 8.54 -8.97
C GLU A 84 -2.39 10.05 -8.71
N ALA A 85 -1.48 10.50 -7.83
CA ALA A 85 -1.25 11.92 -7.59
C ALA A 85 -0.60 12.66 -8.76
N ASN A 86 0.03 11.92 -9.68
CA ASN A 86 0.61 12.42 -10.94
C ASN A 86 1.60 13.59 -10.73
N PHE A 87 2.52 13.42 -9.79
CA PHE A 87 3.59 14.40 -9.55
C PHE A 87 4.52 14.49 -10.76
N PRO A 88 4.99 15.69 -11.13
CA PRO A 88 5.87 15.88 -12.29
C PRO A 88 7.26 15.27 -12.07
N ARG A 89 7.69 15.14 -10.81
CA ARG A 89 8.95 14.51 -10.40
C ARG A 89 8.73 13.81 -9.06
N PRO A 90 9.36 12.66 -8.80
CA PRO A 90 9.36 12.08 -7.46
C PRO A 90 10.23 12.96 -6.55
N LYS A 91 9.65 13.43 -5.43
CA LYS A 91 10.36 14.18 -4.39
C LYS A 91 9.81 13.77 -3.03
N ARG A 92 10.70 13.49 -2.07
CA ARG A 92 10.32 13.23 -0.68
C ARG A 92 10.68 14.44 0.19
N LEU A 93 10.09 14.51 1.37
CA LEU A 93 10.42 15.54 2.37
C LEU A 93 11.87 15.39 2.85
N GLU A 94 12.36 14.14 2.92
CA GLU A 94 13.73 13.78 3.29
C GLU A 94 14.78 14.34 2.33
N ASP A 95 14.43 14.54 1.06
CA ASP A 95 15.33 15.07 0.03
C ASP A 95 15.41 16.62 0.05
N PHE A 96 14.70 17.28 0.95
CA PHE A 96 14.65 18.74 0.99
C PHE A 96 15.92 19.32 1.60
N ASP A 97 16.56 20.22 0.86
CA ASP A 97 17.74 20.94 1.32
C ASP A 97 17.32 22.12 2.20
N PHE A 98 17.49 21.97 3.52
CA PHE A 98 17.19 23.00 4.51
C PHE A 98 18.24 24.12 4.52
N ASP A 99 19.46 23.87 4.05
CA ASP A 99 20.52 24.87 3.98
C ASP A 99 20.23 25.93 2.90
N ALA A 100 19.50 25.52 1.84
CA ALA A 100 19.05 26.41 0.78
C ALA A 100 17.94 27.39 1.22
N ASN A 101 17.25 27.14 2.34
CA ASN A 101 16.21 28.03 2.86
C ASN A 101 16.14 28.02 4.40
N PRO A 102 16.91 28.90 5.07
CA PRO A 102 17.00 28.94 6.53
C PRO A 102 15.70 29.38 7.24
N ASN A 103 14.70 29.86 6.49
CA ASN A 103 13.39 30.22 7.06
C ASN A 103 12.49 29.00 7.32
N ILE A 104 12.86 27.82 6.81
CA ILE A 104 12.08 26.59 6.95
C ILE A 104 12.84 25.64 7.85
N THR A 105 12.25 25.31 8.99
CA THR A 105 12.84 24.36 9.93
C THR A 105 12.39 22.92 9.60
N PRO A 106 13.25 21.91 9.85
CA PRO A 106 12.86 20.50 9.72
C PRO A 106 11.64 20.13 10.57
N GLU A 107 11.51 20.75 11.74
CA GLU A 107 10.39 20.56 12.67
C GLU A 107 9.05 20.97 12.03
N GLN A 108 9.01 22.13 11.38
CA GLN A 108 7.81 22.60 10.65
C GLN A 108 7.45 21.67 9.50
N VAL A 109 8.43 21.21 8.72
CA VAL A 109 8.20 20.32 7.59
C VAL A 109 7.71 18.95 8.05
N SER A 110 8.28 18.43 9.14
CA SER A 110 7.84 17.18 9.77
C SER A 110 6.40 17.30 10.29
N ALA A 111 6.07 18.40 10.97
CA ALA A 111 4.71 18.65 11.45
C ALA A 111 3.69 18.73 10.30
N LEU A 112 4.06 19.35 9.17
CA LEU A 112 3.21 19.39 7.98
C LEU A 112 3.09 18.04 7.26
N GLY A 113 4.01 17.12 7.51
CA GLY A 113 3.97 15.74 6.99
C GLY A 113 2.82 14.91 7.57
N ASP A 114 2.32 15.26 8.76
CA ASP A 114 1.10 14.68 9.32
C ASP A 114 -0.13 15.19 8.54
N PRO A 115 -0.95 14.31 7.91
CA PRO A 115 -2.13 14.71 7.16
C PRO A 115 -3.33 15.16 8.02
N SER A 116 -3.20 15.28 9.34
CA SER A 116 -4.28 15.72 10.24
C SER A 116 -4.91 17.06 9.81
N TRP A 117 -4.12 18.02 9.34
CA TRP A 117 -4.60 19.31 8.82
C TRP A 117 -5.40 19.16 7.51
N VAL A 118 -5.01 18.21 6.65
CA VAL A 118 -5.73 17.89 5.40
C VAL A 118 -7.11 17.30 5.72
N THR A 119 -7.15 16.38 6.69
CA THR A 119 -8.39 15.74 7.14
C THR A 119 -9.32 16.75 7.81
N SER A 120 -8.76 17.76 8.48
CA SER A 120 -9.48 18.89 9.08
C SER A 120 -9.92 19.96 8.06
N GLY A 121 -9.61 19.77 6.77
CA GLY A 121 -9.99 20.70 5.70
C GLY A 121 -9.23 22.03 5.73
N GLN A 122 -8.06 22.10 6.38
CA GLN A 122 -7.28 23.33 6.45
C GLN A 122 -6.46 23.54 5.17
N PRO A 123 -6.49 24.73 4.56
CA PRO A 123 -5.67 25.02 3.39
C PRO A 123 -4.23 25.37 3.80
N LEU A 124 -3.24 24.90 3.02
CA LEU A 124 -1.83 25.28 3.15
C LEU A 124 -1.40 26.14 1.95
N CYS A 125 -0.80 27.30 2.22
CA CYS A 125 -0.22 28.16 1.21
C CYS A 125 1.26 28.40 1.52
N LEU A 126 2.14 28.12 0.55
CA LEU A 126 3.58 28.38 0.68
C LEU A 126 3.93 29.65 -0.09
N ILE A 127 4.47 30.65 0.61
CA ILE A 127 4.84 31.96 0.06
C ILE A 127 6.35 32.16 0.23
N GLY A 128 7.02 32.68 -0.80
CA GLY A 128 8.44 33.03 -0.75
C GLY A 128 9.03 33.21 -2.15
N ASP A 129 10.31 33.57 -2.22
CA ASP A 129 10.99 33.89 -3.49
C ASP A 129 11.13 32.70 -4.45
N SER A 130 11.20 32.94 -5.75
CA SER A 130 11.39 31.85 -6.72
C SER A 130 12.67 31.07 -6.41
N GLY A 131 12.63 29.74 -6.51
CA GLY A 131 13.80 28.88 -6.28
C GLY A 131 13.98 28.37 -4.84
N THR A 132 13.18 28.83 -3.87
CA THR A 132 13.27 28.40 -2.45
C THR A 132 12.71 27.00 -2.15
N GLY A 133 12.53 26.15 -3.17
CA GLY A 133 12.09 24.77 -2.99
C GLY A 133 10.59 24.57 -2.70
N LYS A 134 9.73 25.59 -2.82
CA LYS A 134 8.26 25.46 -2.61
C LYS A 134 7.62 24.31 -3.40
N SER A 135 7.96 24.17 -4.68
CA SER A 135 7.43 23.08 -5.51
C SER A 135 7.92 21.71 -5.02
N HIS A 136 9.14 21.62 -4.50
CA HIS A 136 9.65 20.41 -3.87
C HIS A 136 8.84 20.10 -2.62
N LEU A 137 8.64 21.08 -1.74
CA LEU A 137 7.84 20.90 -0.52
C LEU A 137 6.41 20.45 -0.81
N LEU A 138 5.73 21.07 -1.79
CA LEU A 138 4.37 20.66 -2.17
C LEU A 138 4.32 19.21 -2.68
N ILE A 139 5.30 18.79 -3.48
CA ILE A 139 5.38 17.41 -3.98
C ILE A 139 5.74 16.45 -2.84
N GLY A 140 6.67 16.82 -1.96
CA GLY A 140 7.07 16.00 -0.82
C GLY A 140 5.94 15.82 0.18
N LEU A 141 5.23 16.90 0.54
CA LEU A 141 4.05 16.86 1.40
C LEU A 141 2.94 16.02 0.73
N GLY A 142 2.67 16.25 -0.55
CA GLY A 142 1.71 15.45 -1.30
C GLY A 142 2.06 13.97 -1.34
N THR A 143 3.35 13.62 -1.42
CA THR A 143 3.83 12.24 -1.38
C THR A 143 3.61 11.64 0.00
N ALA A 144 3.96 12.34 1.08
CA ALA A 144 3.72 11.90 2.46
C ALA A 144 2.23 11.67 2.74
N ILE A 145 1.36 12.58 2.28
CA ILE A 145 -0.10 12.46 2.40
C ILE A 145 -0.63 11.23 1.63
N ALA A 146 -0.08 10.96 0.44
CA ALA A 146 -0.45 9.79 -0.34
C ALA A 146 0.04 8.47 0.30
N GLU A 147 1.24 8.47 0.88
CA GLU A 147 1.79 7.37 1.69
C GLU A 147 0.99 7.14 2.99
N ALA A 148 0.38 8.19 3.54
CA ALA A 148 -0.57 8.10 4.65
C ALA A 148 -1.96 7.59 4.23
N GLY A 149 -2.17 7.28 2.94
CA GLY A 149 -3.39 6.63 2.45
C GLY A 149 -4.48 7.58 1.95
N LEU A 150 -4.18 8.88 1.83
CA LEU A 150 -5.11 9.89 1.31
C LEU A 150 -4.92 10.13 -0.19
N LYS A 151 -6.00 10.55 -0.88
CA LYS A 151 -5.99 10.78 -2.32
C LYS A 151 -5.48 12.17 -2.67
N VAL A 152 -4.26 12.28 -3.19
CA VAL A 152 -3.64 13.55 -3.61
C VAL A 152 -3.74 13.75 -5.12
N ARG A 153 -3.85 15.01 -5.59
CA ARG A 153 -3.79 15.37 -7.01
C ARG A 153 -2.93 16.60 -7.13
N TYR A 154 -1.92 16.53 -7.98
CA TYR A 154 -1.10 17.67 -8.34
C TYR A 154 -1.61 18.29 -9.64
N THR A 155 -1.69 19.63 -9.69
CA THR A 155 -1.95 20.36 -10.93
C THR A 155 -1.28 21.73 -10.87
N THR A 156 -0.87 22.25 -12.02
CA THR A 156 -0.40 23.63 -12.13
C THR A 156 -1.59 24.57 -12.29
N THR A 157 -1.43 25.83 -11.91
CA THR A 157 -2.47 26.85 -12.10
C THR A 157 -2.84 26.99 -13.58
N ALA A 158 -1.85 26.98 -14.48
CA ALA A 158 -2.09 27.06 -15.92
C ALA A 158 -2.95 25.89 -16.43
N ASN A 159 -2.61 24.65 -16.05
CA ASN A 159 -3.38 23.47 -16.45
C ASN A 159 -4.79 23.49 -15.86
N LEU A 160 -4.93 23.93 -14.60
CA LEU A 160 -6.24 24.05 -13.96
C LEU A 160 -7.13 25.07 -14.68
N VAL A 161 -6.58 26.24 -15.03
CA VAL A 161 -7.32 27.28 -15.76
C VAL A 161 -7.72 26.77 -17.14
N ASN A 162 -6.82 26.10 -17.87
CA ASN A 162 -7.13 25.53 -19.19
C ASN A 162 -8.23 24.46 -19.09
N GLU A 163 -8.12 23.51 -18.14
CA GLU A 163 -9.12 22.45 -17.93
C GLU A 163 -10.50 23.03 -17.58
N LEU A 164 -10.54 24.12 -16.81
CA LEU A 164 -11.78 24.80 -16.45
C LEU A 164 -12.36 25.62 -17.61
N ALA A 165 -11.51 26.27 -18.42
CA ALA A 165 -11.93 27.02 -19.60
C ALA A 165 -12.56 26.09 -20.66
N GLU A 166 -11.88 25.00 -21.01
CA GLU A 166 -12.41 23.98 -21.93
C GLU A 166 -13.73 23.38 -21.41
N ALA A 167 -13.81 23.08 -20.11
CA ALA A 167 -15.03 22.57 -19.51
C ALA A 167 -16.20 23.58 -19.53
N ALA A 168 -15.90 24.89 -19.46
CA ALA A 168 -16.90 25.94 -19.61
C ALA A 168 -17.45 25.97 -21.05
N ASP A 169 -16.56 25.91 -22.04
CA ASP A 169 -16.93 25.91 -23.46
C ASP A 169 -17.76 24.67 -23.84
N GLU A 170 -17.41 23.50 -23.29
CA GLU A 170 -18.16 22.26 -23.49
C GLU A 170 -19.45 22.14 -22.66
N LYS A 171 -19.83 23.17 -21.88
CA LYS A 171 -20.95 23.16 -20.92
C LYS A 171 -20.88 22.01 -19.89
N LYS A 172 -19.68 21.56 -19.54
CA LYS A 172 -19.39 20.50 -18.56
C LYS A 172 -18.76 21.01 -17.26
N LEU A 173 -18.65 22.34 -17.09
CA LEU A 173 -17.97 22.98 -15.96
C LEU A 173 -18.40 22.44 -14.59
N GLY A 174 -19.70 22.28 -14.35
CA GLY A 174 -20.21 21.76 -13.07
C GLY A 174 -19.69 20.36 -12.72
N ARG A 175 -19.60 19.48 -13.72
CA ARG A 175 -19.02 18.13 -13.55
C ARG A 175 -17.52 18.20 -13.26
N THR A 176 -16.79 19.08 -13.95
CA THR A 176 -15.36 19.27 -13.73
C THR A 176 -15.07 19.84 -12.35
N LEU A 177 -15.81 20.86 -11.93
CA LEU A 177 -15.67 21.49 -10.61
C LEU A 177 -15.99 20.50 -9.47
N ALA A 178 -17.03 19.67 -9.64
CA ALA A 178 -17.38 18.63 -8.69
C ALA A 178 -16.23 17.63 -8.46
N ARG A 179 -15.37 17.36 -9.45
CA ARG A 179 -14.19 16.50 -9.27
C ARG A 179 -13.17 17.10 -8.29
N TYR A 180 -13.07 18.43 -8.24
CA TYR A 180 -12.20 19.14 -7.31
C TYR A 180 -12.87 19.31 -5.94
N GLN A 181 -14.18 19.56 -5.89
CA GLN A 181 -14.92 19.79 -4.63
C GLN A 181 -15.22 18.50 -3.85
N HIS A 182 -15.68 17.44 -4.53
CA HIS A 182 -16.11 16.21 -3.86
C HIS A 182 -14.95 15.51 -3.13
N ARG A 183 -13.70 15.78 -3.52
CA ARG A 183 -12.54 15.16 -2.88
C ARG A 183 -12.10 15.83 -1.58
N PHE A 184 -12.61 17.04 -1.30
CA PHE A 184 -12.46 17.70 0.00
C PHE A 184 -13.54 17.27 1.02
N LEU A 185 -14.67 16.71 0.57
CA LEU A 185 -15.84 16.48 1.42
C LEU A 185 -16.18 15.01 1.70
N SER A 186 -15.54 14.04 1.03
CA SER A 186 -15.84 12.61 1.24
C SER A 186 -15.13 11.98 2.45
N GLY A 187 -14.65 12.79 3.39
CA GLY A 187 -13.99 12.36 4.63
C GLY A 187 -14.57 13.02 5.90
N LEU A 188 -15.69 13.73 5.78
CA LEU A 188 -16.51 14.25 6.88
C LEU A 188 -17.75 13.39 7.06
#